data_AF-A0A0D6AB55-F1
#
_entry.id   AF-A0A0D6AB55-F1
#
_cell.length_a   1.000
_cell.length_b   1.000
_cell.length_c   1.000
_cell.angle_alpha   90.00
_cell.angle_beta   90.00
_cell.angle_gamma   90.00
#
_symmetry.space_group_name_H-M   'P 1'
#
loop_
_entity.id
_entity.type
_entity.pdbx_description
1 polymer ?
#
loop_
_entity_poly.entity_id
_entity_poly.type
_entity_poly.pdbx_seq_one_letter_code
_entity_poly.pdbx_strand_id
1 'polypeptide(L)' 'MKIKYFVQKFSVYLFLILVINTIISPLVYAGTNQILSKGQSYALSLLGLVTFSLFIYLFVVIFQPEKF' A
#
# COMPACT_ATOMS: atom_id res chain seq x y z
N MET A 1 -23.64 -13.91 -11.23
CA MET A 1 -22.79 -12.95 -11.98
C MET A 1 -22.32 -11.80 -11.07
N LYS A 2 -21.58 -12.08 -9.98
CA LYS A 2 -20.99 -11.03 -9.10
C LYS A 2 -19.46 -11.11 -9.00
N ILE A 3 -18.87 -12.26 -9.30
CA ILE A 3 -17.41 -12.51 -9.23
C ILE A 3 -16.63 -11.78 -10.34
N LYS A 4 -17.23 -11.57 -11.52
CA LYS A 4 -16.53 -11.01 -12.69
C LYS A 4 -16.15 -9.51 -12.52
N TYR A 5 -16.94 -8.74 -11.77
CA TYR A 5 -16.67 -7.31 -11.53
C TYR A 5 -15.53 -7.06 -10.54
N PHE A 6 -15.31 -7.98 -9.59
CA PHE A 6 -14.23 -7.86 -8.62
C PHE A 6 -12.87 -8.05 -9.31
N VAL A 7 -12.75 -9.06 -10.18
CA VAL A 7 -11.51 -9.33 -10.94
C VAL A 7 -11.16 -8.18 -11.89
N GLN A 8 -12.16 -7.53 -12.51
CA GLN A 8 -11.92 -6.42 -13.44
C GLN A 8 -11.40 -5.16 -12.73
N LYS A 9 -11.91 -4.83 -11.54
CA LYS A 9 -11.41 -3.68 -10.75
C LYS A 9 -10.15 -4.00 -9.95
N PHE A 10 -9.90 -5.27 -9.63
CA PHE A 10 -8.71 -5.71 -8.92
C PHE A 10 -7.42 -5.32 -9.65
N SER A 11 -7.40 -5.45 -10.98
CA SER A 11 -6.26 -5.03 -11.80
C SER A 11 -5.99 -3.53 -11.70
N VAL A 12 -7.03 -2.70 -11.62
CA VAL A 12 -6.91 -1.24 -11.44
C VAL A 12 -6.35 -0.90 -10.05
N TYR A 13 -6.83 -1.57 -9.00
CA TYR A 13 -6.31 -1.35 -7.65
C TYR A 13 -4.84 -1.77 -7.51
N LEU A 14 -4.46 -2.92 -8.07
CA LEU A 14 -3.06 -3.35 -8.11
C LEU A 14 -2.18 -2.39 -8.89
N PHE A 15 -2.67 -1.90 -10.04
CA PHE A 15 -1.96 -0.91 -10.84
C PHE A 15 -1.74 0.39 -10.07
N LEU A 16 -2.77 0.91 -9.39
CA LEU A 16 -2.66 2.11 -8.56
C LEU A 16 -1.64 1.91 -7.42
N ILE A 17 -1.71 0.79 -6.70
CA ILE A 17 -0.75 0.47 -5.63
C ILE A 17 0.68 0.42 -6.16
N LEU A 18 0.90 -0.20 -7.33
CA LEU A 18 2.22 -0.27 -7.96
C LEU A 18 2.74 1.11 -8.39
N VAL A 19 1.89 1.96 -8.97
CA VAL A 19 2.28 3.33 -9.37
C VAL A 19 2.66 4.15 -8.15
N ILE A 20 1.83 4.11 -7.10
CA ILE A 20 2.10 4.83 -5.85
C ILE A 20 3.41 4.31 -5.23
N ASN A 21 3.61 2.99 -5.17
CA ASN A 21 4.86 2.40 -4.68
C ASN A 21 6.08 2.84 -5.49
N THR A 22 5.95 2.95 -6.81
CA THR A 22 7.02 3.41 -7.71
C THR A 22 7.38 4.88 -7.48
N ILE A 23 6.41 5.73 -7.16
CA ILE A 23 6.63 7.15 -6.87
C ILE A 23 7.26 7.35 -5.47
N ILE A 24 6.83 6.55 -4.48
CA ILE A 24 7.31 6.67 -3.09
C ILE A 24 8.69 6.03 -2.91
N SER A 25 9.03 4.98 -3.67
CA SER A 25 10.31 4.26 -3.54
C SER A 25 11.55 5.17 -3.68
N PRO A 26 11.64 6.09 -4.67
CA PRO A 26 12.73 7.06 -4.75
C PRO A 26 12.85 7.98 -3.52
N LEU A 27 11.72 8.38 -2.93
CA LEU A 27 11.70 9.16 -1.69
C LEU A 27 12.30 8.36 -0.53
N VAL A 28 11.94 7.09 -0.41
CA VAL A 28 12.47 6.17 0.60
C VAL A 28 13.96 5.91 0.37
N TYR A 29 14.38 5.70 -0.87
CA TYR A 29 15.79 5.51 -1.21
C TYR A 29 16.63 6.75 -0.89
N ALA A 30 16.13 7.95 -1.20
CA ALA A 30 16.78 9.21 -0.86
C ALA A 30 16.87 9.45 0.65
N GLY A 31 15.81 9.10 1.40
CA GLY A 31 15.77 9.25 2.86
C GLY A 31 16.61 8.24 3.64
N THR A 32 17.10 7.18 2.98
CA THR A 32 17.85 6.09 3.64
C THR A 32 19.36 6.21 3.45
N ASN A 33 19.87 7.37 2.99
CA ASN A 33 21.29 7.64 2.81
C ASN A 33 22.04 6.56 2.01
N GLN A 34 21.37 5.95 1.02
CA GLN A 34 21.89 4.84 0.21
C GLN A 34 22.28 3.57 1.00
N ILE A 35 21.85 3.43 2.25
CA ILE A 35 22.08 2.24 3.07
C ILE A 35 21.29 1.04 2.51
N LEU A 36 20.09 1.29 1.98
CA LEU A 36 19.25 0.28 1.37
C LEU A 36 19.51 0.16 -0.12
N SER A 37 19.55 -1.07 -0.63
CA SER A 37 19.50 -1.31 -2.08
C SER A 37 18.18 -0.80 -2.68
N LYS A 38 18.17 -0.58 -4.00
CA LYS A 38 16.95 -0.17 -4.73
C LYS A 38 15.79 -1.12 -4.45
N GLY A 39 16.02 -2.44 -4.53
CA GLY A 39 14.98 -3.45 -4.27
C GLY A 39 14.42 -3.37 -2.85
N GLN A 40 15.28 -3.17 -1.85
CA GLN A 40 14.85 -2.97 -0.46
C GLN A 40 14.04 -1.69 -0.27
N SER A 41 14.34 -0.62 -1.02
CA SER A 41 13.57 0.63 -0.94
C SER A 41 12.16 0.48 -1.51
N TYR A 42 12.00 -0.29 -2.59
CA TYR A 42 10.68 -0.66 -3.11
C TYR A 42 9.89 -1.52 -2.10
N ALA A 43 10.55 -2.52 -1.51
CA ALA A 43 9.94 -3.37 -0.49
C ALA A 43 9.50 -2.55 0.75
N LEU A 44 10.36 -1.65 1.22
CA LEU A 44 10.08 -0.79 2.38
C LEU A 44 8.94 0.20 2.09
N SER A 45 8.90 0.78 0.89
CA SER A 45 7.78 1.63 0.46
C SER A 45 6.45 0.85 0.44
N LEU A 46 6.47 -0.39 -0.06
CA LEU A 46 5.27 -1.21 -0.16
C LEU A 46 4.79 -1.63 1.24
N LEU A 47 5.73 -2.01 2.09
CA LEU A 47 5.47 -2.32 3.50
C LEU A 47 4.81 -1.12 4.20
N GLY A 48 5.38 0.08 4.04
CA GLY A 48 4.81 1.31 4.59
C GLY A 48 3.37 1.55 4.16
N LEU A 49 3.06 1.37 2.87
CA LEU A 49 1.70 1.49 2.34
C LEU A 49 0.72 0.48 2.96
N VAL A 50 1.12 -0.79 3.06
CA VAL A 50 0.29 -1.85 3.63
C VAL A 50 0.07 -1.59 5.12
N THR A 51 1.12 -1.29 5.87
CA THR A 51 1.04 -0.97 7.30
C THR A 51 0.15 0.26 7.54
N PHE A 52 0.26 1.30 6.73
CA PHE A 52 -0.58 2.49 6.85
C PHE A 52 -2.05 2.20 6.53
N SER A 53 -2.32 1.39 5.50
CA SER A 53 -3.69 0.96 5.17
C SER A 53 -4.31 0.16 6.31
N LEU A 54 -3.51 -0.71 6.94
CA LEU A 54 -3.93 -1.53 8.07
C LEU A 54 -4.14 -0.68 9.33
N PHE A 55 -3.29 0.31 9.56
CA PHE A 55 -3.46 1.32 10.61
C PHE A 55 -4.80 2.04 10.45
N ILE A 56 -5.13 2.53 9.25
CA ILE A 56 -6.43 3.18 8.99
C ILE A 56 -7.58 2.23 9.27
N TYR A 57 -7.50 0.99 8.78
CA TYR A 57 -8.54 -0.01 9.01
C TYR A 57 -8.78 -0.24 10.50
N LEU A 58 -7.72 -0.48 11.27
CA LEU A 58 -7.83 -0.70 12.71
C LEU A 58 -8.36 0.53 13.44
N PHE A 59 -7.93 1.72 13.04
CA PHE A 59 -8.45 2.96 13.59
C PHE A 59 -9.96 3.07 13.37
N VAL A 60 -10.43 2.82 12.15
CA VAL A 60 -11.87 2.83 11.84
C VAL A 60 -12.63 1.80 12.68
N VAL A 61 -12.09 0.58 12.83
CA VAL A 61 -12.71 -0.48 13.66
C VAL A 61 -12.81 -0.06 15.13
N ILE A 62 -11.78 0.59 15.69
CA ILE A 62 -11.77 1.04 17.08
C ILE A 62 -12.79 2.18 17.31
N PHE A 63 -12.91 3.13 16.36
CA PHE A 63 -13.80 4.29 16.51
C PHE A 63 -15.25 4.05 16.07
N GLN A 64 -15.51 3.03 15.24
CA GLN A 64 -16.85 2.64 14.79
C GLN A 64 -17.15 1.18 15.11
N PRO A 65 -17.11 0.77 16.39
CA PRO A 65 -17.24 -0.64 16.76
C PRO A 65 -18.61 -1.23 16.39
N GLU A 66 -19.65 -0.41 16.28
CA GLU A 66 -21.05 -0.87 16.08
C GLU A 66 -21.38 -1.29 14.63
N LYS A 67 -20.48 -1.00 13.67
CA LYS A 67 -20.69 -1.29 12.24
C LYS A 67 -19.91 -2.50 11.74
N PHE A 68 -19.09 -3.11 12.60
CA PHE A 68 -18.28 -4.30 12.31
C PHE A 68 -18.72 -5.46 13.21
#